data_AF-A0A2H0N1P2-F1
#
_entry.id   AF-A0A2H0N1P2-F1
#
_cell.length_a   1.000
_cell.length_b   1.000
_cell.length_c   1.000
_cell.angle_alpha   90.00
_cell.angle_beta   90.00
_cell.angle_gamma   90.00
#
_symmetry.space_group_name_H-M   'P 1'
#
loop_
_entity.id
_entity.type
_entity.pdbx_description
1 polymer ?
#
loop_
_entity_poly.entity_id
_entity_poly.type
_entity_poly.pdbx_seq_one_letter_code
_entity_poly.pdbx_strand_id
1 'polypeptide(L)'
;MKKIPKLLIRGLTFFLFIVPLFALAYQIKIENPLNASDFKELVNNIITFIFYIATALVPLMVIIGGLIFVTAGGDPQKIQQAKNLILYTAIGFAIILLARGLVAFLTGLL
;
A
#
# COMPACT_ATOMS: atom_id res chain seq x y z
N MET A 1 -47.78 -42.43 6.55
CA MET A 1 -47.33 -41.03 6.34
C MET A 1 -47.25 -40.32 7.68
N LYS A 2 -46.04 -40.05 8.19
CA LYS A 2 -45.78 -39.45 9.50
C LYS A 2 -46.18 -37.96 9.44
N LYS A 3 -47.23 -37.55 10.16
CA LYS A 3 -47.72 -36.16 10.14
C LYS A 3 -46.63 -35.24 10.71
N ILE A 4 -46.13 -34.31 9.89
CA ILE A 4 -45.14 -33.32 10.33
C ILE A 4 -45.79 -32.48 11.44
N PRO A 5 -45.13 -32.30 12.60
CA PRO A 5 -45.72 -31.54 13.70
C PRO A 5 -45.92 -30.09 13.27
N LYS A 6 -47.10 -29.53 13.56
CA LYS A 6 -47.49 -28.15 13.21
C LYS A 6 -46.50 -27.09 13.77
N LEU A 7 -45.74 -27.44 14.80
CA LEU A 7 -44.67 -26.61 15.37
C LEU A 7 -43.51 -26.38 14.39
N LEU A 8 -43.10 -27.41 13.64
CA LEU A 8 -42.03 -27.31 12.64
C LEU A 8 -42.43 -26.38 11.49
N ILE A 9 -43.70 -26.45 11.08
CA ILE A 9 -44.24 -25.58 10.02
C ILE A 9 -44.25 -24.11 10.49
N ARG A 10 -44.66 -23.85 11.74
CA ARG A 10 -44.64 -22.49 12.31
C ARG A 10 -43.23 -21.92 12.47
N GLY A 11 -42.27 -22.75 12.89
CA GLY A 11 -40.86 -22.36 12.95
C GLY A 11 -40.28 -22.05 11.57
N LEU A 12 -40.62 -22.87 10.57
CA LEU A 12 -40.19 -22.68 9.18
C LEU A 12 -40.77 -21.40 8.57
N THR A 13 -42.05 -21.09 8.82
CA THR A 13 -42.67 -19.84 8.35
C THR A 13 -42.07 -18.61 9.01
N PHE A 14 -41.69 -18.69 10.30
CA PHE A 14 -41.02 -17.60 11.00
C PHE A 14 -39.61 -17.38 10.46
N PHE A 15 -38.88 -18.47 10.18
CA PHE A 15 -37.56 -18.41 9.57
C PHE A 15 -37.61 -17.82 8.16
N LEU A 16 -38.59 -18.22 7.34
CA LEU A 16 -38.78 -17.69 5.98
C LEU A 16 -39.05 -16.18 5.97
N PHE A 17 -39.74 -15.65 6.99
CA PHE A 17 -40.02 -14.22 7.11
C PHE A 17 -38.84 -13.40 7.63
N ILE A 18 -37.90 -14.00 8.37
CA ILE A 18 -36.72 -13.30 8.94
C ILE A 18 -35.55 -13.19 7.93
N VAL A 19 -35.38 -14.19 7.07
CA VAL A 19 -34.33 -14.20 6.03
C VAL A 19 -34.33 -12.96 5.12
N PRO A 20 -35.46 -12.45 4.62
CA PRO A 20 -35.45 -11.25 3.77
C PRO A 20 -35.05 -9.98 4.53
N LEU A 21 -35.26 -9.87 5.84
CA LEU A 21 -34.76 -8.72 6.62
C LEU A 21 -33.22 -8.71 6.70
N PHE A 22 -32.58 -9.89 6.74
CA PHE A 22 -31.11 -9.98 6.72
C PHE A 22 -30.52 -9.62 5.36
N ALA A 23 -31.19 -9.98 4.26
CA ALA A 23 -30.75 -9.64 2.91
C ALA A 23 -30.81 -8.13 2.64
N LEU A 24 -31.81 -7.43 3.17
CA LEU A 24 -31.97 -5.98 3.00
C LEU A 24 -30.99 -5.15 3.86
N ALA A 25 -30.37 -5.75 4.87
CA ALA A 25 -29.32 -5.12 5.69
C ALA A 25 -27.93 -5.17 5.02
N TYR A 26 -27.78 -5.86 3.88
CA TYR A 26 -26.53 -5.93 3.15
C TYR A 26 -26.29 -4.65 2.37
N GLN A 27 -25.66 -3.67 3.04
CA GLN A 27 -25.17 -2.46 2.40
C GLN A 27 -23.90 -2.80 1.61
N ILE A 28 -23.97 -2.69 0.28
CA ILE A 28 -22.79 -2.74 -0.58
C ILE A 28 -22.03 -1.43 -0.36
N LYS A 29 -21.12 -1.42 0.62
CA LYS A 29 -20.18 -0.32 0.79
C LYS A 29 -19.16 -0.43 -0.34
N ILE A 30 -19.22 0.50 -1.29
CA ILE A 30 -18.15 0.69 -2.27
C ILE A 30 -17.03 1.41 -1.53
N GLU A 31 -16.07 0.64 -1.02
CA GLU A 31 -14.85 1.19 -0.45
C GLU A 31 -14.07 1.88 -1.56
N ASN A 32 -13.58 3.09 -1.29
CA ASN A 32 -12.76 3.81 -2.25
C ASN A 32 -11.46 3.00 -2.49
N PRO A 33 -11.20 2.52 -3.72
CA PRO A 33 -9.99 1.75 -4.01
C PRO A 33 -8.70 2.56 -3.80
N LEU A 34 -8.79 3.89 -3.75
CA LEU A 34 -7.68 4.80 -3.46
C LEU A 34 -7.48 5.05 -1.96
N ASN A 35 -8.42 4.59 -1.13
CA ASN A 35 -8.43 4.70 0.33
C ASN A 35 -8.05 6.12 0.80
N ALA A 36 -8.64 7.13 0.14
CA ALA A 36 -8.39 8.54 0.41
C ALA A 36 -9.71 9.31 0.47
N SER A 37 -10.00 9.96 1.60
CA SER A 37 -11.12 10.88 1.77
C SER A 37 -10.77 12.31 1.33
N ASP A 38 -9.50 12.67 1.45
CA ASP A 38 -9.00 14.03 1.23
C ASP A 38 -7.72 14.06 0.38
N PHE A 39 -7.42 15.22 -0.22
CA PHE A 39 -6.19 15.44 -0.99
C PHE A 39 -4.92 15.09 -0.19
N LYS A 40 -4.91 15.38 1.11
CA LYS A 40 -3.81 15.06 2.03
C LYS A 40 -3.58 13.55 2.13
N GLU A 41 -4.65 12.77 2.25
CA GLU A 41 -4.58 11.32 2.37
C GLU A 41 -4.15 10.69 1.05
N LEU A 42 -4.65 11.21 -0.07
CA LEU A 42 -4.21 10.79 -1.41
C LEU A 42 -2.69 10.97 -1.59
N VAL A 43 -2.16 12.14 -1.23
CA VAL A 43 -0.71 12.42 -1.29
C VAL A 43 0.07 11.49 -0.36
N ASN A 44 -0.43 11.26 0.87
CA ASN A 44 0.21 10.34 1.81
C ASN A 44 0.25 8.89 1.29
N ASN A 45 -0.82 8.43 0.66
CA ASN A 45 -0.90 7.09 0.08
C ASN A 45 0.09 6.94 -1.09
N ILE A 46 0.20 7.95 -1.96
CA ILE A 46 1.18 7.96 -3.05
C ILE A 46 2.62 7.94 -2.51
N ILE A 47 2.94 8.79 -1.53
CA ILE A 47 4.27 8.82 -0.92
C ILE A 47 4.60 7.48 -0.27
N THR A 48 3.65 6.88 0.44
CA THR A 48 3.81 5.58 1.09
C THR A 48 4.04 4.47 0.07
N PHE A 49 3.29 4.47 -1.03
CA PHE A 49 3.46 3.52 -2.13
C PHE A 49 4.86 3.63 -2.77
N ILE A 50 5.29 4.86 -3.10
CA ILE A 50 6.64 5.11 -3.64
C ILE A 50 7.72 4.67 -2.65
N PHE A 51 7.52 4.92 -1.35
CA PHE A 51 8.47 4.51 -0.31
C PHE A 51 8.64 2.98 -0.22
N TYR A 52 7.55 2.21 -0.33
CA TYR A 52 7.64 0.75 -0.38
C TYR A 52 8.49 0.27 -1.56
N ILE A 53 8.24 0.82 -2.75
CA ILE A 53 9.00 0.49 -3.97
C ILE A 53 10.48 0.89 -3.80
N ALA A 54 10.73 2.11 -3.30
CA ALA A 54 12.08 2.61 -3.09
C ALA A 54 12.85 1.78 -2.05
N THR A 55 12.22 1.36 -0.97
CA THR A 55 12.87 0.54 0.08
C THR A 55 13.36 -0.80 -0.49
N ALA A 56 12.65 -1.38 -1.46
CA ALA A 56 13.08 -2.59 -2.16
C ALA A 56 14.15 -2.31 -3.23
N LEU A 57 14.01 -1.23 -4.00
CA LEU A 57 14.90 -0.91 -5.13
C LEU A 57 16.25 -0.30 -4.74
N VAL A 58 16.28 0.57 -3.74
CA VAL A 58 17.49 1.27 -3.29
C VAL A 58 18.65 0.33 -2.98
N PRO A 59 18.50 -0.72 -2.14
CA PRO A 59 19.61 -1.63 -1.86
C PRO A 59 20.11 -2.34 -3.13
N LEU A 60 19.22 -2.68 -4.07
CA LEU A 60 19.62 -3.30 -5.35
C LEU A 60 20.47 -2.34 -6.19
N MET A 61 20.06 -1.08 -6.30
CA MET A 61 20.80 -0.05 -7.05
C MET A 61 22.16 0.26 -6.40
N VAL A 62 22.23 0.25 -5.07
CA VAL A 62 23.50 0.41 -4.33
C VAL A 62 24.42 -0.78 -4.60
N ILE A 63 23.91 -2.01 -4.59
CA ILE A 63 24.69 -3.21 -4.92
C ILE A 63 25.22 -3.12 -6.35
N ILE A 64 24.37 -2.77 -7.32
CA ILE A 64 24.79 -2.62 -8.73
C ILE A 64 25.89 -1.56 -8.85
N GLY A 65 25.73 -0.41 -8.18
CA GLY A 65 26.77 0.63 -8.14
C GLY A 65 28.07 0.13 -7.51
N GLY A 66 27.99 -0.63 -6.42
CA GLY A 66 29.14 -1.26 -5.79
C GLY A 66 29.84 -2.26 -6.70
N LEU A 67 29.07 -3.08 -7.42
CA LEU A 67 29.61 -4.05 -8.39
C LEU A 67 30.33 -3.35 -9.55
N ILE A 68 29.74 -2.28 -10.11
CA ILE A 68 30.38 -1.49 -11.17
C ILE A 68 31.66 -0.84 -10.64
N PHE A 69 31.67 -0.37 -9.38
CA PHE A 69 32.84 0.24 -8.76
C PHE A 69 33.99 -0.77 -8.61
N VAL A 70 33.71 -1.97 -8.11
CA VAL A 70 34.73 -3.02 -7.90
C VAL A 70 35.22 -3.58 -9.24
N THR A 71 34.35 -3.76 -10.22
CA THR A 71 34.69 -4.32 -11.55
C THR A 71 35.29 -3.30 -12.51
N ALA A 72 35.40 -2.02 -12.12
CA ALA A 72 35.91 -0.96 -12.98
C ALA A 72 37.39 -1.14 -13.37
N GLY A 73 38.18 -1.87 -12.58
CA GLY A 73 39.58 -2.21 -12.94
C GLY A 73 40.49 -0.99 -13.18
N GLY A 74 40.16 0.18 -12.61
CA GLY A 74 40.89 1.42 -12.83
C GLY A 74 40.39 2.29 -13.98
N ASP A 75 39.36 1.88 -14.71
CA ASP A 75 38.71 2.70 -15.73
C ASP A 75 37.98 3.90 -15.07
N PRO A 76 38.45 5.14 -15.30
CA PRO A 76 37.89 6.33 -14.65
C PRO A 76 36.43 6.59 -15.07
N GLN A 77 36.01 6.16 -16.27
CA GLN A 77 34.63 6.34 -16.71
C GLN A 77 33.67 5.45 -15.92
N LYS A 78 34.01 4.18 -15.72
CA LYS A 78 33.20 3.23 -14.94
C LYS A 78 33.17 3.60 -13.46
N ILE A 79 34.28 4.07 -12.91
CA ILE A 79 34.34 4.58 -11.53
C ILE A 79 33.40 5.77 -11.37
N GLN A 80 33.41 6.72 -12.31
CA GLN A 80 32.52 7.87 -12.26
C GLN A 80 31.05 7.46 -12.39
N GLN A 81 30.74 6.52 -13.28
CA GLN A 81 29.40 5.99 -13.46
C GLN A 81 28.88 5.33 -12.17
N ALA A 82 29.68 4.49 -11.51
CA ALA A 82 29.32 3.86 -10.24
C ALA A 82 29.03 4.89 -9.14
N LYS A 83 29.90 5.90 -9.02
CA LYS A 83 29.70 7.00 -8.06
C LYS A 83 28.41 7.77 -8.33
N ASN A 84 28.15 8.12 -9.59
CA ASN A 84 26.93 8.82 -9.98
C ASN A 84 25.68 7.99 -9.70
N LEU A 85 25.73 6.68 -9.98
CA LEU A 85 24.62 5.77 -9.72
C LEU A 85 24.27 5.72 -8.23
N ILE A 86 25.28 5.58 -7.36
CA ILE A 86 25.10 5.57 -5.91
C ILE A 86 24.60 6.94 -5.43
N LEU A 87 25.19 8.04 -5.92
CA LEU A 87 24.77 9.40 -5.56
C LEU A 87 23.32 9.67 -5.92
N TYR A 88 22.90 9.37 -7.15
CA TYR A 88 21.52 9.60 -7.56
C TYR A 88 20.53 8.69 -6.84
N THR A 89 20.93 7.46 -6.53
CA THR A 89 20.14 6.56 -5.68
C THR A 89 19.96 7.14 -4.27
N ALA A 90 21.04 7.66 -3.68
CA ALA A 90 21.00 8.27 -2.35
C ALA A 90 20.18 9.58 -2.33
N ILE A 91 20.34 10.44 -3.34
CA ILE A 91 19.57 11.69 -3.47
C ILE A 91 18.08 11.38 -3.64
N GLY A 92 17.73 10.42 -4.52
CA GLY A 92 16.34 10.01 -4.71
C GLY A 92 15.71 9.48 -3.42
N PHE A 93 16.43 8.63 -2.68
CA PHE A 93 15.94 8.12 -1.40
C PHE A 93 15.82 9.22 -0.34
N ALA A 94 16.77 10.15 -0.27
CA ALA A 94 16.72 11.29 0.65
C ALA A 94 15.50 12.17 0.39
N ILE A 95 15.15 12.44 -0.86
CA ILE A 95 13.94 13.21 -1.22
C ILE A 95 12.67 12.52 -0.70
N ILE A 96 12.56 11.19 -0.83
CA ILE A 96 11.40 10.45 -0.33
C ILE A 96 11.31 10.53 1.20
N LEU A 97 12.44 10.43 1.91
CA LEU A 97 12.49 10.59 3.36
C LEU A 97 12.05 11.99 3.79
N LEU A 98 12.52 13.03 3.10
CA LEU A 98 12.12 14.42 3.35
C LEU A 98 10.63 14.65 3.08
N ALA A 99 10.07 14.06 2.02
CA ALA A 99 8.65 14.15 1.72
C ALA A 99 7.79 13.56 2.85
N ARG A 100 8.16 12.40 3.40
CA ARG A 100 7.47 11.82 4.57
C ARG A 100 7.66 12.67 5.82
N GLY A 101 8.87 13.20 6.04
CA GLY A 101 9.16 14.08 7.17
C GLY A 101 8.32 15.35 7.15
N LEU A 102 8.14 15.96 5.98
CA LEU A 102 7.27 17.13 5.79
C LEU A 102 5.81 16.81 6.09
N VAL A 103 5.28 15.69 5.58
CA VAL A 103 3.88 15.28 5.87
C VAL A 103 3.69 15.01 7.37
N ALA A 104 4.65 14.33 8.01
CA ALA A 104 4.64 14.06 9.45
C ALA A 104 4.70 15.35 10.28
N PHE A 105 5.52 16.32 9.87
CA PHE A 105 5.60 17.61 10.52
C PHE A 105 4.29 18.40 10.40
N LEU A 106 3.69 18.43 9.21
CA LEU A 106 2.39 19.09 8.97
C LEU A 106 1.22 18.40 9.69
N THR A 107 1.30 17.10 9.95
CA THR A 107 0.29 16.37 10.73
C THR A 107 0.50 16.51 12.23
N GLY A 108 1.75 16.57 12.71
CA GLY A 108 2.03 16.73 14.15
C GLY A 108 1.86 18.16 14.67
N LEU A 109 1.79 19.16 13.78
CA LEU A 109 1.58 20.57 14.13
C LEU A 109 0.09 20.97 14.23
N LEU A 110 -0.81 20.23 13.57
CA LEU A 110 -2.26 20.43 13.59
C LEU A 110 -2.92 19.55 14.66
#